data_AF-A0A821F833-F1
#
_entry.id   AF-A0A821F833-F1
#
_cell.length_a   1.000
_cell.length_b   1.000
_cell.length_c   1.000
_cell.angle_alpha   90.00
_cell.angle_beta   90.00
_cell.angle_gamma   90.00
#
_symmetry.space_group_name_H-M   'P 1'
#
loop_
_entity.id
_entity.type
_entity.pdbx_description
1 polymer ?
#
loop_
_entity_poly.entity_id
_entity_poly.type
_entity_poly.pdbx_seq_one_letter_code
_entity_poly.pdbx_strand_id
1 'polypeptide(L)'
;MRKYGSKLEDIYSAISRPGKDILSGVDRLINDGIADPNRLAIGGYSYGGYLTNWLITQTTRFNAALSGAGGLEHVSDWGTIDLPVDVTDIFGGFPWEVPHIYQSEGAIYQLDK
;
A
#
# COMPACT_ATOMS: atom_id res chain seq x y z
N MET A 1 25.31 15.94 -1.62
CA MET A 1 23.87 15.90 -1.28
C MET A 1 23.68 14.94 -0.12
N ARG A 2 23.31 15.44 1.06
CA ARG A 2 23.07 14.61 2.26
C ARG A 2 21.77 13.83 2.05
N LYS A 3 21.82 12.50 2.24
CA LYS A 3 20.66 11.60 2.28
C LYS A 3 19.73 12.01 3.46
N TYR A 4 18.78 12.91 3.20
CA TYR A 4 17.65 13.16 4.08
C TYR A 4 16.41 12.33 3.67
N GLY A 5 16.49 11.56 2.58
CA GLY A 5 15.35 10.84 1.98
C GLY A 5 14.66 9.83 2.89
N SER A 6 15.39 9.10 3.74
CA SER A 6 14.80 7.95 4.43
C SER A 6 13.74 8.30 5.49
N LYS A 7 13.90 9.41 6.22
CA LYS A 7 12.97 9.75 7.33
C LYS A 7 11.66 10.40 6.88
N LEU A 8 11.67 11.11 5.75
CA LEU A 8 10.46 11.74 5.21
C LEU A 8 9.66 10.73 4.40
N GLU A 9 10.33 9.87 3.62
CA GLU A 9 9.68 8.76 2.92
C GLU A 9 8.95 7.83 3.92
N ASP A 10 9.56 7.50 5.07
CA ASP A 10 8.94 6.70 6.14
C ASP A 10 7.67 7.34 6.76
N ILE A 11 7.54 8.67 6.70
CA ILE A 11 6.36 9.41 7.19
C ILE A 11 5.24 9.34 6.15
N TYR A 12 5.58 9.41 4.87
CA TYR A 12 4.62 9.45 3.75
C TYR A 12 4.38 8.09 3.09
N SER A 13 4.89 6.99 3.67
CA SER A 13 4.59 5.60 3.29
C SER A 13 3.17 5.19 3.71
N ALA A 14 2.17 5.81 3.10
CA ALA A 14 0.78 5.64 3.48
C ALA A 14 0.21 4.24 3.21
N ILE A 15 0.84 3.43 2.36
CA ILE A 15 0.39 2.08 1.98
C ILE A 15 1.42 1.02 2.36
N SER A 16 2.68 1.23 2.00
CA SER A 16 3.74 0.23 2.09
C SER A 16 4.13 -0.07 3.54
N ARG A 17 4.11 0.92 4.43
CA ARG A 17 4.39 0.75 5.86
C ARG A 17 3.29 -0.08 6.55
N PRO A 18 2.00 0.30 6.52
CA PRO A 18 0.94 -0.53 7.08
C PRO A 18 0.83 -1.91 6.39
N GLY A 19 1.14 -1.99 5.09
CA GLY A 19 1.25 -3.28 4.39
C GLY A 19 2.30 -4.22 5.02
N LYS A 20 3.51 -3.71 5.31
CA LYS A 20 4.55 -4.50 5.99
C LYS A 20 4.13 -4.92 7.40
N ASP A 21 3.42 -4.08 8.13
CA ASP A 21 2.87 -4.41 9.45
C ASP A 21 1.84 -5.55 9.34
N ILE A 22 0.97 -5.52 8.32
CA ILE A 22 0.03 -6.61 8.05
C ILE A 22 0.77 -7.92 7.80
N LEU A 23 1.79 -7.93 6.94
CA LEU A 23 2.57 -9.16 6.67
C LEU A 23 3.25 -9.69 7.94
N SER A 24 3.79 -8.80 8.77
CA SER A 24 4.39 -9.15 10.06
C SER A 24 3.37 -9.79 11.02
N GLY A 25 2.13 -9.26 11.04
CA GLY A 25 1.02 -9.85 11.79
C GLY A 25 0.62 -11.23 11.28
N VAL A 26 0.55 -11.41 9.96
CA VAL A 26 0.25 -12.72 9.33
C VAL A 26 1.33 -13.74 9.68
N ASP A 27 2.61 -13.36 9.60
CA ASP A 27 3.73 -14.23 9.98
C ASP A 27 3.63 -14.67 11.44
N ARG A 28 3.26 -13.74 12.32
CA ARG A 28 3.06 -14.05 13.73
C ARG A 28 1.93 -15.06 13.93
N LEU A 29 0.78 -14.88 13.27
CA LEU A 29 -0.36 -15.79 13.38
C LEU A 29 -0.05 -17.19 12.85
N ILE A 30 0.78 -17.32 11.81
CA ILE A 30 1.23 -18.62 11.31
C ILE A 30 2.19 -19.28 12.30
N ASN A 31 3.16 -18.53 12.82
CA ASN A 31 4.12 -19.05 13.80
C ASN A 31 3.46 -19.51 15.10
N ASP A 32 2.41 -18.83 15.54
CA ASP A 32 1.62 -19.20 16.70
C ASP A 32 0.66 -20.38 16.41
N GLY A 33 0.62 -20.90 15.18
CA GLY A 33 -0.23 -22.01 14.76
C GLY A 33 -1.72 -21.66 14.59
N ILE A 34 -2.05 -20.37 14.53
CA ILE A 34 -3.43 -19.86 14.41
C ILE A 34 -3.89 -19.86 12.95
N ALA A 35 -3.01 -19.49 12.02
CA ALA A 35 -3.31 -19.43 10.59
C ALA A 35 -2.56 -20.53 9.82
N ASP A 36 -3.26 -21.19 8.89
CA ASP A 36 -2.67 -22.15 7.95
C ASP A 36 -2.00 -21.39 6.78
N PRO A 37 -0.67 -21.53 6.58
CA PRO A 37 0.04 -20.82 5.52
C PRO A 37 -0.44 -21.18 4.10
N ASN A 38 -1.13 -22.32 3.92
CA ASN A 38 -1.63 -22.77 2.62
C ASN A 38 -3.08 -22.33 2.35
N ARG A 39 -3.72 -21.65 3.30
CA ARG A 39 -5.14 -21.25 3.24
C ARG A 39 -5.32 -19.78 3.61
N LEU A 40 -4.48 -18.92 3.05
CA LEU A 40 -4.54 -17.48 3.29
C LEU A 40 -5.36 -16.79 2.20
N ALA A 41 -6.19 -15.83 2.60
CA ALA A 41 -6.84 -14.88 1.72
C ALA A 41 -6.70 -13.49 2.32
N ILE A 42 -6.70 -12.48 1.45
CA ILE A 42 -6.67 -11.07 1.85
C ILE A 42 -7.84 -10.33 1.23
N GLY A 43 -8.35 -9.31 1.91
CA GLY A 43 -9.31 -8.43 1.27
C GLY A 43 -9.71 -7.25 2.11
N GLY A 44 -10.26 -6.25 1.44
CA GLY A 44 -10.73 -5.03 2.06
C GLY A 44 -11.48 -4.13 1.09
N TYR A 45 -12.14 -3.13 1.68
CA TYR A 45 -12.84 -2.08 0.95
C TYR A 45 -12.17 -0.71 1.19
N SER A 46 -12.30 0.22 0.25
CA SER A 46 -11.71 1.57 0.35
C SER A 46 -10.20 1.46 0.60
N TYR A 47 -9.65 2.11 1.64
CA TYR A 47 -8.23 2.00 2.02
C TYR A 47 -7.75 0.54 2.15
N GLY A 48 -8.60 -0.36 2.64
CA GLY A 48 -8.30 -1.80 2.68
C GLY A 48 -8.17 -2.44 1.28
N GLY A 49 -8.87 -1.90 0.29
CA GLY A 49 -8.71 -2.26 -1.12
C GLY A 49 -7.38 -1.80 -1.70
N TYR A 50 -6.93 -0.57 -1.40
CA TYR A 50 -5.59 -0.09 -1.78
C TYR A 50 -4.50 -0.97 -1.17
N LEU A 51 -4.61 -1.28 0.13
CA LEU A 51 -3.70 -2.19 0.81
C LEU A 51 -3.73 -3.60 0.21
N THR A 52 -4.92 -4.12 -0.11
CA THR A 52 -5.06 -5.42 -0.77
C THR A 52 -4.33 -5.42 -2.11
N ASN A 53 -4.58 -4.42 -2.95
CA ASN A 53 -3.94 -4.28 -4.26
C ASN A 53 -2.42 -4.17 -4.14
N TRP A 54 -1.91 -3.38 -3.19
CA TRP A 54 -0.46 -3.27 -2.98
C TRP A 54 0.11 -4.59 -2.45
N LEU A 55 -0.48 -5.20 -1.43
CA LEU A 55 0.05 -6.41 -0.80
C LEU A 55 0.18 -7.60 -1.75
N ILE A 56 -0.76 -7.80 -2.67
CA ILE A 56 -0.69 -8.89 -3.64
C ILE A 56 0.41 -8.71 -4.69
N THR A 57 0.97 -7.50 -4.83
CA THR A 57 2.18 -7.26 -5.65
C THR A 57 3.48 -7.53 -4.89
N GLN A 58 3.43 -7.65 -3.57
CA GLN A 58 4.62 -7.85 -2.74
C GLN A 58 4.84 -9.32 -2.37
N THR A 59 3.81 -10.16 -2.51
CA THR A 59 3.86 -11.57 -2.11
C THR A 59 2.80 -12.40 -2.81
N THR A 60 3.10 -13.69 -3.01
CA THR A 60 2.21 -14.68 -3.63
C THR A 60 1.54 -15.61 -2.60
N ARG A 61 1.70 -15.35 -1.30
CA ARG A 61 1.23 -16.24 -0.22
C ARG A 61 -0.30 -16.28 -0.05
N PHE A 62 -1.04 -15.33 -0.62
CA PHE A 62 -2.49 -15.28 -0.54
C PHE A 62 -3.11 -15.99 -1.73
N ASN A 63 -3.93 -17.02 -1.49
CA ASN A 63 -4.59 -17.81 -2.52
C ASN A 63 -5.76 -17.05 -3.18
N ALA A 64 -6.30 -16.04 -2.50
CA ALA A 64 -7.38 -15.20 -3.00
C ALA A 64 -7.24 -13.78 -2.46
N ALA A 65 -7.69 -12.81 -3.26
CA ALA A 65 -7.70 -11.40 -2.92
C ALA A 65 -9.05 -10.77 -3.28
N LEU A 66 -9.63 -10.00 -2.35
CA LEU A 66 -10.84 -9.22 -2.58
C LEU A 66 -10.52 -7.73 -2.43
N SER A 67 -10.55 -7.01 -3.54
CA SER A 67 -10.39 -5.56 -3.57
C SER A 67 -11.70 -4.89 -3.95
N GLY A 68 -12.25 -4.12 -3.02
CA GLY A 68 -13.47 -3.35 -3.25
C GLY A 68 -13.21 -1.85 -3.12
N ALA A 69 -13.63 -1.06 -4.10
CA ALA A 69 -13.38 0.39 -4.12
C ALA A 69 -11.93 0.78 -3.76
N GLY A 70 -10.96 -0.07 -4.15
CA GLY A 70 -9.53 0.15 -3.92
C GLY A 70 -8.88 0.64 -5.20
N GLY A 71 -8.19 1.77 -5.13
CA GLY A 71 -7.41 2.29 -6.25
C GLY A 71 -6.13 1.47 -6.52
N LEU A 72 -5.58 1.64 -7.71
CA LEU A 72 -4.31 1.01 -8.13
C LEU A 72 -3.14 2.00 -8.08
N GLU A 73 -3.43 3.30 -8.03
CA GLU A 73 -2.47 4.40 -7.92
C GLU A 73 -3.15 5.63 -7.31
N HIS A 74 -2.35 6.65 -6.98
CA HIS A 74 -2.77 7.78 -6.14
C HIS A 74 -2.88 9.12 -6.89
N VAL A 75 -2.39 9.19 -8.14
CA VAL A 75 -2.47 10.40 -8.98
C VAL A 75 -3.88 10.59 -9.52
N SER A 76 -4.54 9.54 -10.02
CA SER A 76 -5.95 9.65 -10.40
C SER A 76 -6.82 9.90 -9.18
N ASP A 77 -6.48 9.30 -8.03
CA ASP A 77 -7.24 9.52 -6.79
C ASP A 77 -7.18 10.99 -6.39
N TRP A 78 -5.98 11.58 -6.34
CA TRP A 78 -5.79 13.02 -6.17
C TRP A 78 -6.62 13.86 -7.15
N GLY A 79 -6.71 13.45 -8.42
CA GLY A 79 -7.45 14.17 -9.44
C GLY A 79 -8.98 13.98 -9.43
N THR A 80 -9.51 13.02 -8.67
CA THR A 80 -10.93 12.64 -8.75
C THR A 80 -11.67 12.62 -7.42
N ILE A 81 -10.97 12.63 -6.28
CA ILE A 81 -11.57 12.71 -4.95
C ILE A 81 -12.13 14.12 -4.68
N ASP A 82 -13.13 14.20 -3.79
CA ASP A 82 -13.76 15.47 -3.37
C ASP A 82 -12.77 16.43 -2.69
N LEU A 83 -11.74 15.90 -2.01
CA LEU A 83 -10.72 16.66 -1.29
C LEU A 83 -9.29 16.26 -1.74
N PRO A 84 -8.81 16.75 -2.90
CA PRO A 84 -7.46 16.44 -3.39
C PRO A 84 -6.34 16.80 -2.41
N VAL A 85 -6.56 17.80 -1.56
CA VAL A 85 -5.61 18.25 -0.55
C VAL A 85 -5.29 17.15 0.47
N ASP A 86 -6.24 16.28 0.79
CA ASP A 86 -6.00 15.18 1.73
C ASP A 86 -4.97 14.20 1.15
N VAL A 87 -5.06 13.91 -0.15
CA VAL A 87 -4.08 13.08 -0.84
C VAL A 87 -2.71 13.78 -0.90
N THR A 88 -2.68 15.08 -1.19
CA THR A 88 -1.45 15.88 -1.12
C THR A 88 -0.79 15.81 0.26
N ASP A 89 -1.57 15.95 1.34
CA ASP A 89 -1.06 15.94 2.72
C ASP A 89 -0.57 14.54 3.13
N ILE A 90 -1.28 13.48 2.73
CA ILE A 90 -0.91 12.08 2.99
C ILE A 90 0.41 11.69 2.30
N PHE A 91 0.66 12.21 1.10
CA PHE A 91 1.87 11.88 0.33
C PHE A 91 2.97 12.95 0.44
N GLY A 92 2.72 14.05 1.16
CA GLY A 92 3.74 15.06 1.48
C GLY A 92 4.07 16.03 0.35
N GLY A 93 3.17 16.19 -0.62
CA GLY A 93 3.35 17.10 -1.75
C GLY A 93 2.43 16.76 -2.92
N PHE A 94 2.38 17.63 -3.94
CA PHE A 94 1.57 17.36 -5.12
C PHE A 94 2.16 16.22 -5.98
N PRO A 95 1.35 15.54 -6.82
CA PRO A 95 1.82 14.44 -7.65
C PRO A 95 3.05 14.74 -8.52
N TRP A 96 3.19 15.98 -9.00
CA TRP A 96 4.34 16.42 -9.81
C TRP A 96 5.55 16.88 -8.98
N GLU A 97 5.39 17.14 -7.68
CA GLU A 97 6.47 17.53 -6.78
C GLU A 97 7.17 16.31 -6.18
N VAL A 98 6.38 15.29 -5.81
CA VAL A 98 6.86 14.05 -5.17
C VAL A 98 6.41 12.78 -5.92
N PRO A 99 6.61 12.69 -7.25
CA PRO A 99 6.10 11.57 -8.05
C PRO A 99 6.60 10.20 -7.60
N HIS A 100 7.82 10.15 -7.05
CA HIS A 100 8.42 8.91 -6.53
C HIS A 100 7.64 8.31 -5.36
N ILE A 101 7.03 9.14 -4.49
CA ILE A 101 6.22 8.66 -3.36
C ILE A 101 4.88 8.09 -3.88
N TYR A 102 4.19 8.84 -4.74
CA TYR A 102 2.95 8.36 -5.38
C TYR A 102 3.16 7.03 -6.12
N GLN A 103 4.33 6.85 -6.76
CA GLN A 103 4.68 5.61 -7.47
C GLN A 103 5.04 4.46 -6.53
N SER A 104 5.83 4.70 -5.48
CA SER A 104 6.23 3.63 -4.54
C SER A 104 5.04 3.05 -3.77
N GLU A 105 4.03 3.87 -3.55
CA GLU A 105 2.83 3.51 -2.80
C GLU A 105 1.67 3.01 -3.69
N GLY A 106 1.77 3.16 -5.01
CA GLY A 106 0.77 2.70 -5.98
C GLY A 106 1.03 1.28 -6.46
N ALA A 107 0.02 0.40 -6.35
CA ALA A 107 0.12 -1.01 -6.75
C ALA A 107 0.48 -1.21 -8.24
N ILE A 108 0.00 -0.34 -9.13
CA ILE A 108 0.24 -0.48 -10.58
C ILE A 108 1.73 -0.46 -10.94
N TYR A 109 2.55 0.25 -10.17
CA TYR A 109 3.99 0.38 -10.38
C TYR A 109 4.80 -0.76 -9.73
N GLN A 110 4.12 -1.74 -9.13
CA GLN A 110 4.73 -2.88 -8.45
C GLN A 110 4.39 -4.22 -9.12
N LEU A 111 3.63 -4.22 -10.22
CA LEU A 111 3.08 -5.44 -10.85
C LEU A 111 4.14 -6.37 -11.48
N ASP A 112 5.30 -5.82 -11.85
CA ASP A 112 6.37 -6.51 -12.60
C ASP A 112 7.56 -6.92 -11.73
N LYS A 113 7.40 -6.91 -10.41
CA LYS A 113 8.45 -7.24 -9.44
C LYS A 113 8.47 -8.71 -9.02
#